data_AF-A0A352XWU9-F1
#
_entry.id   AF-A0A352XWU9-F1
#
_cell.length_a   1.000
_cell.length_b   1.000
_cell.length_c   1.000
_cell.angle_alpha   90.00
_cell.angle_beta   90.00
_cell.angle_gamma   90.00
#
_symmetry.space_group_name_H-M   'P 1'
#
loop_
_entity.id
_entity.type
_entity.pdbx_description
1 polymer ?
#
loop_
_entity_poly.entity_id
_entity_poly.type
_entity_poly.pdbx_seq_one_letter_code
_entity_poly.pdbx_strand_id
1 'polypeptide(L)' 'AKGKAEGLVEGEIQTLQRVLVNIVKARFPALVDLAQQRATQINNAKALDILVQQVSTAPDEPVARWLLSTPVA' A
#
# COMPACT_ATOMS: atom_id res chain seq x y z
N ALA A 1 16.20 16.77 -17.86
CA ALA A 1 14.74 16.76 -17.59
C ALA A 1 14.23 15.39 -17.13
N LYS A 2 14.67 14.28 -17.75
CA LYS A 2 14.16 12.91 -17.49
C LYS A 2 14.29 12.43 -16.02
N GLY A 3 15.45 12.63 -15.39
CA GLY A 3 15.67 12.18 -14.00
C GLY A 3 14.85 12.89 -12.91
N LYS A 4 14.29 14.09 -13.17
CA LYS A 4 13.40 14.76 -12.21
C LYS A 4 12.00 14.14 -12.19
N ALA A 5 11.50 13.71 -13.36
CA ALA A 5 10.19 13.08 -13.47
C ALA A 5 10.20 11.66 -12.86
N GLU A 6 11.25 10.89 -13.13
CA GLU A 6 11.45 9.54 -12.54
C GLU A 6 11.56 9.62 -11.01
N GLY A 7 12.31 10.59 -10.47
CA GLY A 7 12.44 10.78 -9.02
C GLY A 7 11.14 11.20 -8.31
N LEU A 8 10.25 11.94 -8.98
CA LEU A 8 8.93 12.28 -8.42
C LEU A 8 8.02 11.06 -8.35
N VAL A 9 8.02 10.23 -9.39
CA VAL A 9 7.23 8.99 -9.45
C VAL A 9 7.70 8.00 -8.37
N GLU A 10 9.01 7.83 -8.22
CA GLU A 10 9.58 6.94 -7.20
C GLU A 10 9.29 7.44 -5.77
N GLY A 11 9.37 8.75 -5.54
CA GLY A 11 9.01 9.36 -4.26
C GLY A 11 7.52 9.19 -3.90
N GLU A 12 6.64 9.26 -4.90
CA GLU A 12 5.20 9.03 -4.72
C GLU A 12 4.92 7.57 -4.32
N ILE A 13 5.55 6.60 -5.00
CA ILE A 13 5.41 5.18 -4.66
C ILE A 13 5.87 4.93 -3.22
N GLN A 14 7.06 5.39 -2.84
CA GLN A 14 7.58 5.21 -1.48
C GLN A 14 6.68 5.86 -0.41
N THR A 15 6.08 7.01 -0.73
CA THR A 15 5.14 7.69 0.16
C THR A 15 3.89 6.85 0.37
N LEU A 16 3.28 6.36 -0.72
CA LEU A 16 2.09 5.52 -0.65
C LEU A 16 2.36 4.18 0.06
N GLN A 17 3.56 3.60 -0.10
CA GLN A 17 3.95 2.38 0.62
C GLN A 17 3.95 2.62 2.13
N ARG A 18 4.51 3.75 2.57
CA ARG A 18 4.53 4.14 3.99
C ARG A 18 3.12 4.44 4.52
N VAL A 19 2.28 5.09 3.73
CA VAL A 19 0.88 5.38 4.10
C VAL A 19 0.10 4.08 4.32
N LEU A 20 0.23 3.11 3.41
CA LEU A 20 -0.41 1.80 3.55
C LEU A 20 -0.01 1.12 4.86
N VAL A 21 1.29 1.04 5.14
CA VAL A 21 1.81 0.41 6.37
C VAL A 21 1.33 1.15 7.61
N ASN A 22 1.28 2.48 7.60
CA ASN A 22 0.81 3.27 8.75
C ASN A 22 -0.68 3.06 9.03
N ILE A 23 -1.54 3.01 8.00
CA ILE A 23 -2.97 2.72 8.16
C ILE A 23 -3.17 1.31 8.72
N VAL A 24 -2.45 0.32 8.19
CA VAL A 24 -2.52 -1.05 8.67
C VAL A 24 -2.06 -1.14 10.12
N LYS A 25 -0.95 -0.49 10.47
CA LYS A 25 -0.46 -0.44 11.86
C LYS A 25 -1.48 0.16 12.82
N ALA A 26 -2.23 1.18 12.40
CA ALA A 26 -3.22 1.85 13.23
C ALA A 26 -4.51 1.03 13.42
N ARG A 27 -4.96 0.32 12.38
CA ARG A 27 -6.26 -0.40 12.41
C ARG A 27 -6.14 -1.89 12.68
N PHE A 28 -5.12 -2.53 12.10
CA PHE A 28 -4.93 -3.98 12.04
C PHE A 28 -3.45 -4.34 12.28
N PRO A 29 -2.91 -4.09 13.49
CA PRO A 29 -1.47 -4.20 13.76
C PRO A 29 -0.90 -5.60 13.46
N ALA A 30 -1.71 -6.66 13.55
CA ALA A 30 -1.32 -8.03 13.19
C ALA A 30 -1.01 -8.23 11.69
N LEU A 31 -1.34 -7.27 10.83
CA LEU A 31 -1.14 -7.33 9.37
C LEU A 31 0.03 -6.48 8.88
N VAL A 32 0.81 -5.85 9.76
CA VAL A 32 1.88 -4.91 9.37
C VAL A 32 2.91 -5.57 8.44
N ASP A 33 3.35 -6.78 8.76
CA ASP A 33 4.35 -7.48 7.94
C ASP A 33 3.79 -7.84 6.55
N LEU A 34 2.54 -8.28 6.50
CA LEU A 34 1.83 -8.54 5.25
C LEU A 34 1.69 -7.26 4.42
N ALA A 35 1.38 -6.13 5.06
CA ALA A 35 1.28 -4.84 4.39
C ALA A 35 2.62 -4.35 3.84
N GLN A 36 3.71 -4.53 4.59
CA GLN A 36 5.06 -4.20 4.11
C GLN A 36 5.43 -5.04 2.89
N GLN A 37 5.24 -6.36 2.96
CA GLN A 37 5.50 -7.26 1.83
C GLN A 37 4.65 -6.88 0.62
N ARG A 38 3.38 -6.54 0.83
CA ARG A 38 2.48 -6.18 -0.26
C ARG A 38 2.86 -4.85 -0.90
N ALA A 39 3.19 -3.86 -0.09
CA ALA A 39 3.56 -2.52 -0.54
C ALA A 39 4.80 -2.55 -1.45
N THR A 40 5.81 -3.37 -1.12
CA THR A 40 7.05 -3.48 -1.91
C THR A 40 6.87 -4.22 -3.24
N GLN A 41 5.81 -5.02 -3.39
CA GLN A 41 5.48 -5.71 -4.63
C GLN A 41 4.77 -4.81 -5.65
N ILE A 42 4.21 -3.67 -5.22
CA ILE A 42 3.43 -2.77 -6.07
C ILE A 42 4.31 -1.59 -6.50
N ASN A 43 4.78 -1.63 -7.75
CA ASN A 43 5.58 -0.56 -8.38
C ASN A 43 4.73 0.45 -9.16
N ASN A 44 3.45 0.57 -8.82
CA ASN A 44 2.50 1.46 -9.49
C ASN A 44 1.77 2.30 -8.44
N ALA A 45 2.01 3.61 -8.46
CA ALA A 45 1.43 4.56 -7.50
C ALA A 45 -0.11 4.47 -7.46
N LYS A 46 -0.76 4.40 -8.62
CA LYS A 46 -2.23 4.32 -8.69
C LYS A 46 -2.77 3.02 -8.07
N ALA A 47 -2.14 1.89 -8.34
CA ALA A 47 -2.55 0.62 -7.74
C ALA A 47 -2.38 0.63 -6.22
N LEU A 48 -1.31 1.28 -5.74
CA LEU A 48 -1.03 1.39 -4.31
C LEU A 48 -2.00 2.34 -3.59
N ASP A 49 -2.36 3.46 -4.23
CA ASP A 49 -3.38 4.38 -3.72
C ASP A 49 -4.76 3.72 -3.61
N ILE A 50 -5.17 2.92 -4.62
CA ILE A 50 -6.40 2.13 -4.56
C ILE A 50 -6.38 1.18 -3.36
N LEU A 51 -5.27 0.47 -3.16
CA LEU A 51 -5.13 -0.45 -2.02
C LEU A 51 -5.20 0.30 -0.68
N VAL A 52 -4.58 1.49 -0.59
CA VAL A 52 -4.69 2.38 0.58
C VAL A 52 -6.15 2.72 0.87
N GLN A 53 -6.92 3.14 -0.13
CA GLN A 53 -8.34 3.48 0.05
C GLN A 53 -9.16 2.26 0.52
N GLN A 54 -8.95 1.09 -0.10
CA GLN A 54 -9.66 -0.14 0.27
C GLN A 54 -9.34 -0.58 1.70
N VAL A 55 -8.07 -0.57 2.10
CA VAL A 55 -7.66 -0.97 3.45
C VAL A 55 -8.09 0.06 4.50
N SER A 56 -8.15 1.35 4.15
CA SER A 56 -8.65 2.40 5.05
C SER A 56 -10.14 2.23 5.40
N THR A 57 -10.92 1.66 4.47
CA THR A 57 -12.38 1.48 4.59
C THR A 57 -12.79 0.05 4.93
N ALA A 58 -11.85 -0.90 4.98
CA ALA A 58 -12.13 -2.29 5.35
C ALA A 58 -12.82 -2.37 6.73
N PRO A 59 -13.92 -3.11 6.89
CA PRO A 59 -14.67 -3.13 8.16
C PRO A 59 -13.93 -3.86 9.28
N ASP A 60 -13.09 -4.85 8.94
CA ASP A 60 -12.42 -5.72 9.91
C ASP A 60 -11.08 -6.27 9.39
N GLU A 61 -10.38 -6.98 10.27
CA GLU A 61 -9.08 -7.58 9.97
C GLU A 61 -9.15 -8.65 8.87
N PRO A 62 -10.12 -9.60 8.86
CA PRO A 62 -10.26 -10.56 7.77
C PRO A 62 -10.37 -9.92 6.38
N VAL A 63 -11.17 -8.87 6.23
CA VAL A 63 -11.30 -8.17 4.94
C VAL A 63 -10.00 -7.46 4.57
N ALA A 64 -9.34 -6.79 5.52
CA ALA A 64 -8.04 -6.16 5.28
C ALA A 64 -6.97 -7.18 4.87
N ARG A 65 -6.93 -8.35 5.52
CA ARG A 65 -6.01 -9.45 5.18
C ARG A 65 -6.24 -9.94 3.75
N TRP A 66 -7.50 -10.10 3.35
CA TRP A 66 -7.84 -10.51 1.98
C TRP A 66 -7.39 -9.48 0.93
N LEU A 67 -7.62 -8.19 1.17
CA LEU A 67 -7.17 -7.11 0.30
C LEU A 67 -5.64 -7.08 0.15
N LEU A 68 -4.90 -7.27 1.25
CA LEU A 68 -3.44 -7.31 1.25
C LEU A 68 -2.86 -8.58 0.62
N SER A 69 -3.63 -9.67 0.53
CA SER A 69 -3.17 -10.96 0.00
C SER A 69 -3.52 -11.17 -1.47
N THR A 70 -4.45 -10.38 -2.03
CA THR A 70 -4.90 -10.53 -3.41
C THR A 70 -3.86 -9.94 -4.36
N PRO A 71 -3.27 -10.70 -5.31
CA PRO A 71 -2.32 -10.16 -6.30
C PRO A 71 -2.95 -9.04 -7.15
N VAL A 72 -2.17 -8.02 -7.52
CA VAL A 72 -2.65 -7.07 -8.55
C VAL A 72 -2.42 -7.81 -9.86
N ALA A 73 -3.50 -8.04 -10.62
CA ALA A 73 -3.41 -8.60 -11.96
C ALA A 73 -2.64 -7.67 -12.91
#